data_AF-A0A1A9VFE7-F1
#
_entry.id   AF-A0A1A9VFE7-F1
#
_cell.length_a   1.000
_cell.length_b   1.000
_cell.length_c   1.000
_cell.angle_alpha   90.00
_cell.angle_beta   90.00
_cell.angle_gamma   90.00
#
_symmetry.space_group_name_H-M   'P 1'
#
loop_
_entity.id
_entity.type
_entity.pdbx_description
1 polymer ?
#
loop_
_entity_poly.entity_id
_entity_poly.type
_entity_poly.pdbx_seq_one_letter_code
_entity_poly.pdbx_strand_id
1 'polypeptide(L)'
;MLLRAAKSRSKIEDPEQAKMKARAKEMQRAELEELRQRDANMTALQAIGPRKKLKLENDYTGSGAGGAIFNSIGATGSAPPALRPRIKRVNLRDMLFFMEQERETCRSQMLYKSYLK
;
A
#
# COMPACT_ATOMS: atom_id res chain seq x y z
N MET A 1 -10.19 0.95 -77.56
CA MET A 1 -9.93 2.12 -76.70
C MET A 1 -10.45 1.83 -75.30
N LEU A 2 -9.61 2.11 -74.29
CA LEU A 2 -9.85 1.92 -72.87
C LEU A 2 -11.06 2.73 -72.37
N LEU A 3 -11.94 2.09 -71.60
CA LEU A 3 -12.61 2.74 -70.47
C LEU A 3 -12.44 1.86 -69.22
N ARG A 4 -11.17 1.67 -68.86
CA ARG A 4 -10.77 1.22 -67.53
C ARG A 4 -10.88 2.40 -66.58
N ALA A 5 -11.46 2.14 -65.41
CA ALA A 5 -11.35 2.89 -64.17
C ALA A 5 -11.97 4.30 -64.11
N ALA A 6 -13.08 4.38 -63.37
CA ALA A 6 -13.27 5.44 -62.39
C ALA A 6 -14.10 4.91 -61.20
N LYS A 7 -13.55 3.94 -60.46
CA LYS A 7 -13.98 3.70 -59.08
C LYS A 7 -13.48 4.89 -58.27
N SER A 8 -14.29 5.93 -58.15
CA SER A 8 -14.00 7.08 -57.28
C SER A 8 -14.11 6.64 -55.81
N ARG A 9 -13.09 5.94 -55.32
CA ARG A 9 -12.82 5.84 -53.89
C ARG A 9 -12.24 7.17 -53.41
N SER A 10 -13.09 8.19 -53.38
CA SER A 10 -12.77 9.46 -52.73
C SER A 10 -14.07 10.16 -52.34
N LYS A 11 -14.67 9.69 -51.24
CA LYS A 11 -15.29 10.62 -50.32
C LYS A 11 -14.42 10.62 -49.08
N ILE A 12 -13.53 11.61 -49.05
CA ILE A 12 -13.10 12.27 -47.82
C ILE A 12 -14.31 12.26 -46.87
N GLU A 13 -14.20 11.52 -45.77
CA GLU A 13 -15.15 11.59 -44.68
C GLU A 13 -15.32 13.08 -44.37
N ASP A 14 -16.55 13.59 -44.41
CA ASP A 14 -16.84 14.98 -44.09
C ASP A 14 -16.14 15.30 -42.75
N PRO A 15 -15.22 16.27 -42.68
CA PRO A 15 -14.45 16.52 -41.45
C PRO A 15 -15.35 16.74 -40.23
N GLU A 16 -16.60 17.17 -40.46
CA GLU A 16 -17.66 17.24 -39.46
C GLU A 16 -18.12 15.86 -38.96
N GLN A 17 -18.33 14.87 -39.83
CA GLN A 17 -18.69 13.50 -39.44
C GLN A 17 -17.59 12.79 -38.67
N ALA A 18 -16.32 13.00 -39.03
CA ALA A 18 -15.18 12.45 -38.31
C ALA A 18 -15.10 13.01 -36.88
N LYS A 19 -15.34 14.32 -36.70
CA LYS A 19 -15.42 14.97 -35.38
C LYS A 19 -16.60 14.44 -34.57
N MET A 20 -17.77 14.26 -35.19
CA MET A 20 -18.97 13.72 -34.52
C MET A 20 -18.73 12.30 -34.00
N LYS A 21 -18.09 11.45 -34.80
CA LYS A 21 -17.72 10.08 -34.41
C LYS A 21 -16.66 10.04 -33.32
N ALA A 22 -15.65 10.93 -33.38
CA ALA A 22 -14.64 11.06 -32.34
C ALA A 22 -15.26 11.48 -31.00
N ARG A 23 -16.15 12.48 -31.02
CA ARG A 23 -16.88 12.96 -29.84
C ARG A 23 -17.78 11.88 -29.22
N ALA A 24 -18.44 11.08 -30.04
CA ALA A 24 -19.26 9.96 -29.56
C ALA A 24 -18.41 8.88 -28.86
N LYS A 25 -17.24 8.56 -29.41
CA LYS A 25 -16.31 7.58 -28.81
C LYS A 25 -15.69 8.10 -27.51
N GLU A 26 -15.37 9.40 -27.46
CA GLU A 26 -14.86 10.04 -26.25
C GLU A 26 -15.91 10.06 -25.13
N MET A 27 -17.16 10.38 -25.45
CA MET A 27 -18.28 10.33 -24.50
C MET A 27 -18.44 8.93 -23.89
N GLN A 28 -18.44 7.88 -24.72
CA GLN A 28 -18.52 6.49 -24.22
C GLN A 28 -17.34 6.11 -23.34
N ARG A 29 -16.14 6.59 -23.66
CA ARG A 29 -14.94 6.34 -22.84
C ARG A 29 -15.03 7.05 -21.49
N ALA A 30 -15.50 8.30 -21.48
CA ALA A 30 -15.70 9.08 -20.27
C ALA A 30 -16.76 8.46 -19.36
N GLU A 31 -17.88 7.96 -19.91
CA GLU A 31 -18.92 7.26 -19.14
C GLU A 31 -18.39 6.00 -18.44
N LEU A 32 -17.59 5.19 -19.16
CA LEU A 32 -16.99 3.99 -18.59
C LEU A 32 -15.98 4.32 -17.47
N GLU A 33 -15.18 5.37 -17.66
CA GLU A 33 -14.19 5.80 -16.68
C GLU A 33 -14.85 6.43 -15.45
N GLU A 34 -15.94 7.17 -15.63
CA GLU A 34 -16.73 7.71 -14.52
C GLU A 34 -17.32 6.59 -13.65
N LEU A 35 -17.85 5.53 -14.26
CA LEU A 35 -18.35 4.37 -13.52
C LEU A 35 -17.23 3.74 -12.67
N ARG A 36 -16.05 3.53 -13.28
CA ARG A 36 -14.87 3.03 -12.57
C ARG A 36 -14.44 3.96 -11.43
N GLN A 37 -14.50 5.26 -11.64
CA GLN A 37 -14.15 6.25 -10.63
C GLN A 37 -15.17 6.28 -9.49
N ARG A 38 -16.47 6.11 -9.77
CA ARG A 38 -17.51 5.98 -8.74
C ARG A 38 -17.27 4.75 -7.88
N ASP A 39 -16.94 3.61 -8.47
CA ASP A 39 -16.63 2.38 -7.73
C ASP A 39 -15.37 2.55 -6.86
N ALA A 40 -14.34 3.19 -7.40
CA ALA A 40 -13.13 3.53 -6.65
C ALA A 40 -13.43 4.47 -5.48
N ASN A 41 -14.27 5.48 -5.68
CA ASN A 41 -14.68 6.42 -4.64
C ASN A 41 -15.51 5.74 -3.54
N MET A 42 -16.43 4.85 -3.91
CA MET A 42 -17.18 4.05 -2.94
C MET A 42 -16.26 3.17 -2.09
N THR A 43 -15.27 2.53 -2.72
CA THR A 43 -14.24 1.75 -2.03
C THR A 43 -13.39 2.63 -1.11
N ALA A 44 -13.02 3.83 -1.56
CA ALA A 44 -12.25 4.79 -0.76
C ALA A 44 -13.05 5.24 0.47
N LEU A 45 -14.35 5.54 0.34
CA LEU A 45 -15.21 5.90 1.46
C LEU A 45 -15.35 4.75 2.48
N GLN A 46 -15.47 3.52 2.00
CA GLN A 46 -15.46 2.32 2.86
C GLN A 46 -14.12 2.16 3.60
N ALA A 47 -13.00 2.45 2.94
CA ALA A 47 -11.66 2.31 3.50
C ALA A 47 -11.23 3.46 4.43
N ILE A 48 -11.78 4.67 4.26
CA ILE A 48 -11.38 5.87 5.03
C ILE A 48 -11.57 5.68 6.54
N GLY A 49 -12.58 4.91 6.97
CA GLY A 49 -12.80 4.52 8.37
C GLY A 49 -12.86 5.69 9.38
N PRO A 50 -13.06 5.42 10.69
CA PRO A 50 -12.99 6.44 11.72
C PRO A 50 -11.53 6.93 11.89
N ARG A 51 -11.19 8.06 11.29
CA ARG A 51 -9.83 8.64 11.40
C ARG A 51 -9.67 9.31 12.77
N LYS A 52 -8.64 8.92 13.53
CA LYS A 52 -8.11 9.76 14.62
C LYS A 52 -7.46 10.99 13.98
N LYS A 53 -7.95 12.20 14.30
CA LYS A 53 -7.30 13.45 13.88
C LYS A 53 -5.86 13.43 14.40
N LEU A 54 -4.89 13.54 13.49
CA LEU A 54 -3.48 13.65 13.83
C LEU A 54 -3.33 14.97 14.61
N LYS A 55 -2.98 14.87 15.90
CA LYS A 55 -2.59 16.05 16.66
C LYS A 55 -1.30 16.55 16.02
N LEU A 56 -1.39 17.68 15.32
CA LEU A 56 -0.21 18.49 15.01
C LEU A 56 0.40 18.85 16.36
N GLU A 57 1.55 18.23 16.67
CA GLU A 57 2.41 18.61 17.79
C GLU A 57 2.82 20.07 17.57
N ASN A 58 2.12 20.96 18.25
CA ASN A 58 2.71 22.21 18.70
C ASN A 58 2.39 22.34 20.19
N ASP A 59 3.48 22.45 20.94
CA ASP A 59 3.58 22.97 22.30
C ASP A 59 3.21 22.02 23.46
N TYR A 60 4.25 21.36 23.95
CA TYR A 60 4.69 21.38 25.35
C TYR A 60 3.67 21.91 26.37
N THR A 61 3.22 21.02 27.26
CA THR A 61 3.24 21.14 28.74
C THR A 61 2.08 20.37 29.38
N GLY A 62 2.39 19.62 30.44
CA GLY A 62 1.45 19.43 31.56
C GLY A 62 0.65 18.13 31.61
N SER A 63 1.13 17.22 32.47
CA SER A 63 0.39 16.29 33.33
C SER A 63 -1.15 16.40 33.38
N GLY A 64 -1.84 15.26 33.30
CA GLY A 64 -3.21 15.18 33.83
C GLY A 64 -4.01 13.99 33.33
N ALA A 65 -4.33 13.08 34.26
CA ALA A 65 -5.24 11.96 34.07
C ALA A 65 -6.65 12.39 33.63
N GLY A 66 -7.35 11.53 32.88
CA GLY A 66 -8.77 11.74 32.57
C GLY A 66 -9.30 10.65 31.64
N GLY A 67 -10.15 9.79 32.18
CA GLY A 67 -10.60 8.56 31.55
C GLY A 67 -11.54 8.73 30.35
N ALA A 68 -11.69 7.63 29.63
CA ALA A 68 -12.88 7.34 28.84
C ALA A 68 -13.00 5.82 28.72
N ILE A 69 -13.85 5.25 29.58
CA ILE A 69 -14.47 3.95 29.38
C ILE A 69 -15.25 4.07 28.07
N PHE A 70 -14.79 3.38 27.01
CA PHE A 70 -15.64 3.16 25.85
C PHE A 70 -15.72 1.67 25.57
N ASN A 71 -16.96 1.21 25.69
CA ASN A 71 -17.43 -0.14 25.55
C ASN A 71 -16.97 -0.76 24.23
N SER A 72 -16.43 -1.96 24.31
CA SER A 72 -16.03 -2.79 23.19
C SER A 72 -17.26 -3.29 22.43
N ILE A 73 -17.57 -2.67 21.29
CA ILE A 73 -18.36 -3.30 20.23
C ILE A 73 -17.65 -3.05 18.91
N GLY A 74 -17.10 -4.13 18.34
CA GLY A 74 -16.84 -4.27 16.90
C GLY A 74 -15.85 -3.30 16.25
N ALA A 75 -14.63 -3.18 16.75
CA ALA A 75 -13.54 -2.58 15.98
C ALA A 75 -12.78 -3.65 15.17
N THR A 76 -13.29 -4.03 14.01
CA THR A 76 -12.46 -4.57 12.91
C THR A 76 -11.64 -3.45 12.25
N GLY A 77 -11.11 -2.53 13.06
CA GLY A 77 -10.14 -1.53 12.65
C GLY A 77 -8.78 -2.06 13.05
N SER A 78 -7.89 -2.27 12.07
CA SER A 78 -6.52 -2.73 12.31
C SER A 78 -5.92 -1.95 13.47
N ALA A 79 -5.70 -2.62 14.60
CA ALA A 79 -4.87 -2.07 15.65
C ALA A 79 -3.56 -1.63 15.00
N PRO A 80 -2.99 -0.45 15.35
CA PRO A 80 -1.65 -0.10 14.87
C PRO A 80 -0.76 -1.31 15.15
N PRO A 81 0.08 -1.75 14.18
CA PRO A 81 0.92 -2.91 14.41
C PRO A 81 1.67 -2.61 15.70
N ALA A 82 1.40 -3.42 16.73
CA ALA A 82 2.06 -3.27 18.01
C ALA A 82 3.56 -3.12 17.71
N LEU A 83 4.20 -2.10 18.29
CA LEU A 83 5.64 -1.88 18.18
C LEU A 83 6.33 -3.03 18.93
N ARG A 84 6.23 -4.23 18.36
CA ARG A 84 6.90 -5.42 18.82
C ARG A 84 8.35 -5.24 18.40
N PRO A 85 9.29 -5.24 19.34
CA PRO A 85 10.71 -5.23 19.01
C PRO A 85 10.98 -6.32 17.97
N ARG A 86 11.62 -5.96 16.86
CA ARG A 86 11.99 -6.93 15.84
C ARG A 86 13.20 -7.71 16.35
N ILE A 87 12.95 -8.91 16.87
CA ILE A 87 14.01 -9.77 17.41
C ILE A 87 14.77 -10.43 16.26
N LYS A 88 16.09 -10.24 16.22
CA LYS A 88 16.99 -11.06 15.39
C LYS A 88 17.23 -12.37 16.13
N ARG A 89 16.93 -13.50 15.49
CA ARG A 89 17.20 -14.84 16.03
C ARG A 89 18.52 -15.34 15.47
N VAL A 90 19.31 -16.00 16.32
CA VAL A 90 20.56 -16.68 15.94
C VAL A 90 20.48 -18.15 16.33
N ASN A 91 21.13 -19.03 15.56
CA ASN A 91 21.26 -20.43 15.94
C ASN A 91 22.32 -20.57 17.04
N LEU A 92 22.19 -21.59 17.89
CA LEU A 92 23.23 -21.96 18.84
C LEU A 92 24.56 -22.19 18.11
N ARG A 93 24.55 -22.85 16.94
CA ARG A 93 25.79 -23.09 16.15
C ARG A 93 26.50 -21.79 15.79
N ASP A 94 25.76 -20.78 15.35
CA ASP A 94 26.33 -19.49 14.94
C ASP A 94 26.88 -18.73 16.15
N MET A 95 26.20 -18.84 17.29
CA MET A 95 26.61 -18.23 18.55
C MET A 95 27.90 -18.87 19.08
N LEU A 96 28.01 -20.20 19.05
CA LEU A 96 29.25 -20.90 19.44
C LEU A 96 30.41 -20.55 18.50
N PHE A 97 30.18 -20.54 17.18
CA PHE A 97 31.19 -20.14 16.21
C PHE A 97 31.70 -18.72 16.46
N PHE A 98 30.79 -17.76 16.70
CA PHE A 98 31.16 -16.39 17.03
C PHE A 98 32.02 -16.32 18.30
N MET A 99 31.63 -17.07 19.34
CA MET A 99 32.38 -17.09 20.60
C MET A 99 33.77 -17.68 20.47
N GLU A 100 33.97 -18.68 19.62
CA GLU A 100 35.29 -19.28 19.36
C GLU A 100 36.26 -18.27 18.73
N GLN A 101 35.78 -17.38 17.87
CA GLN A 101 36.61 -16.40 17.14
C GLN A 101 36.96 -15.17 17.98
N GLU A 102 36.03 -14.73 18.85
CA GLU A 102 36.20 -13.52 19.64
C GLU A 102 37.10 -13.76 20.87
N ARG A 103 38.21 -13.02 20.95
CA ARG A 103 39.24 -13.19 22.00
C ARG A 103 38.69 -13.03 23.42
N GLU A 104 37.63 -12.23 23.57
CA GLU A 104 37.01 -11.95 24.86
C GLU A 104 36.08 -13.07 25.33
N THR A 105 35.49 -13.83 24.40
CA THR A 105 34.42 -14.80 24.72
C THR A 105 34.84 -16.26 24.53
N CYS A 106 35.96 -16.51 23.85
CA CYS A 106 36.49 -17.85 23.58
C CYS A 106 36.91 -18.63 24.82
N ARG A 107 37.04 -17.96 25.98
CA ARG A 107 37.33 -18.59 27.28
C ARG A 107 36.19 -18.44 28.29
N SER A 108 35.01 -18.06 27.83
CA SER A 108 33.86 -17.86 28.70
C SER A 108 33.29 -19.19 29.21
N GLN A 109 32.74 -19.16 30.42
CA GLN A 109 32.08 -20.33 31.03
C GLN A 109 30.87 -20.81 30.21
N MET A 110 30.19 -19.91 29.50
CA MET A 110 29.04 -20.24 28.65
C MET A 110 29.47 -21.13 27.48
N LEU A 111 30.58 -20.80 26.82
CA LEU A 111 31.12 -21.61 25.72
C LEU A 111 31.54 -23.00 26.22
N TYR A 112 32.28 -23.08 27.32
CA TYR A 112 32.72 -24.39 27.85
C TYR A 112 31.56 -25.28 28.28
N LYS A 113 30.54 -24.71 28.91
CA LYS A 113 29.32 -25.45 29.27
C LYS A 113 28.57 -25.99 28.06
N SER A 114 28.65 -25.32 26.91
CA SER A 114 28.00 -25.80 25.69
C SER A 114 28.62 -27.09 25.12
N TYR A 115 29.91 -27.34 25.41
CA TYR A 115 30.61 -28.55 24.97
C TYR A 115 30.46 -29.72 25.95
N LEU A 116 30.08 -29.44 27.19
CA LEU A 116 29.75 -30.43 28.18
C LEU A 116 28.33 -30.93 27.87
N LYS A 117 28.24 -32.08 27.19
CA LYS A 117 26.99 -32.78 26.93
C LYS A 117 26.35 -33.26 28.22
#